data_AF-A0A329R9B6-F1
#
_entry.id   AF-A0A329R9B6-F1
#
_cell.length_a   1.000
_cell.length_b   1.000
_cell.length_c   1.000
_cell.angle_alpha   90.00
_cell.angle_beta   90.00
_cell.angle_gamma   90.00
#
_symmetry.space_group_name_H-M   'P 1'
#
loop_
_entity.id
_entity.type
_entity.pdbx_description
1 polymer ?
#
loop_
_entity_poly.entity_id
_entity_poly.type
_entity_poly.pdbx_seq_one_letter_code
_entity_poly.pdbx_strand_id
1 'polypeptide(L)'
;MAKVSAMITRSRTRTSSKPQILQEDYVKGLRINRIRQAQDEEAWISGQKKYLVGELRDLDQEEAKSYSLIATDYEMDLNDLLFYCPPT
;
A
#
# COMPACT_ATOMS: atom_id res chain seq x y z
N MET A 1 28.55 -16.48 64.94
CA MET A 1 29.18 -17.02 63.71
C MET A 1 28.17 -16.91 62.57
N ALA A 2 28.18 -15.83 61.80
CA ALA A 2 27.25 -15.66 60.68
C ALA A 2 27.94 -16.12 59.38
N LYS A 3 27.34 -17.08 58.67
CA LYS A 3 27.86 -17.62 57.42
C LYS A 3 27.27 -16.83 56.26
N VAL A 4 28.09 -16.08 55.55
CA VAL A 4 27.69 -15.33 54.35
C VAL A 4 27.69 -16.32 53.17
N SER A 5 26.52 -16.54 52.58
CA SER A 5 26.39 -17.33 51.34
C SER A 5 26.64 -16.43 50.12
N ALA A 6 27.53 -16.86 49.23
CA ALA A 6 27.81 -16.15 47.98
C ALA A 6 26.60 -16.22 47.05
N MET A 7 26.15 -15.06 46.59
CA MET A 7 25.06 -14.92 45.61
C MET A 7 25.63 -15.10 44.20
N ILE A 8 25.30 -16.23 43.55
CA ILE A 8 25.65 -16.48 42.15
C ILE A 8 24.68 -15.71 41.26
N THR A 9 25.12 -14.59 40.69
CA THR A 9 24.39 -13.93 39.61
C THR A 9 24.57 -14.74 38.34
N ARG A 10 23.52 -15.44 37.90
CA ARG A 10 23.52 -16.10 36.59
C ARG A 10 23.62 -15.01 35.52
N SER A 11 24.75 -14.93 34.81
CA SER A 11 24.84 -14.10 33.62
C SER A 11 23.78 -14.60 32.63
N ARG A 12 22.72 -13.81 32.42
CA ARG A 12 21.81 -14.04 31.31
C ARG A 12 22.64 -13.79 30.06
N THR A 13 23.20 -14.83 29.46
CA THR A 13 23.66 -14.79 28.08
C THR A 13 22.48 -14.25 27.32
N ARG A 14 22.54 -12.96 26.96
CA ARG A 14 21.70 -12.42 25.91
C ARG A 14 22.13 -13.23 24.70
N THR A 15 21.42 -14.32 24.44
CA THR A 15 21.20 -14.73 23.07
C THR A 15 20.67 -13.46 22.44
N SER A 16 21.56 -12.72 21.79
CA SER A 16 21.14 -11.74 20.82
C SER A 16 20.44 -12.58 19.78
N SER A 17 19.16 -12.87 20.00
CA SER A 17 18.24 -13.14 18.92
C SER A 17 18.50 -11.97 18.00
N LYS A 18 19.26 -12.23 16.92
CA LYS A 18 19.56 -11.20 15.93
C LYS A 18 18.22 -10.53 15.70
N PRO A 19 18.09 -9.21 15.95
CA PRO A 19 16.84 -8.53 15.65
C PRO A 19 16.53 -8.96 14.23
N GLN A 20 15.29 -9.39 14.00
CA GLN A 20 14.83 -9.90 12.72
C GLN A 20 15.12 -8.80 11.69
N ILE A 21 16.34 -8.78 11.16
CA ILE A 21 16.75 -8.01 10.02
C ILE A 21 15.76 -8.51 9.01
N LEU A 22 14.75 -7.67 8.71
CA LEU A 22 13.72 -7.99 7.76
C LEU A 22 14.47 -8.54 6.56
N GLN A 23 14.27 -9.83 6.29
CA GLN A 23 15.03 -10.55 5.28
C GLN A 23 15.04 -9.67 4.04
N GLU A 24 16.23 -9.29 3.55
CA GLU A 24 16.36 -8.21 2.57
C GLU A 24 15.46 -8.45 1.35
N ASP A 25 15.35 -9.71 0.93
CA ASP A 25 14.48 -10.18 -0.14
C ASP A 25 12.99 -9.95 0.14
N TYR A 26 12.55 -10.13 1.39
CA TYR A 26 11.18 -9.83 1.81
C TYR A 26 10.87 -8.34 1.70
N VAL A 27 11.79 -7.47 2.16
CA VAL A 27 11.63 -6.02 2.04
C VAL A 27 11.62 -5.57 0.58
N LYS A 28 12.49 -6.14 -0.25
CA LYS A 28 12.52 -5.88 -1.70
C LYS A 28 11.21 -6.28 -2.36
N GLY A 29 10.68 -7.47 -2.04
CA GLY A 29 9.39 -7.93 -2.53
C GLY A 29 8.26 -6.97 -2.15
N LEU A 30 8.21 -6.53 -0.89
CA LEU A 30 7.22 -5.53 -0.44
C LEU A 30 7.33 -4.22 -1.21
N ARG A 31 8.54 -3.73 -1.49
CA ARG A 31 8.75 -2.49 -2.26
C ARG A 31 8.27 -2.64 -3.69
N ILE A 32 8.61 -3.75 -4.36
CA ILE A 32 8.19 -4.02 -5.73
C ILE A 32 6.66 -4.08 -5.81
N ASN A 33 6.00 -4.79 -4.88
CA ASN A 33 4.56 -4.91 -4.87
C ASN A 33 3.86 -3.56 -4.67
N ARG A 34 4.37 -2.72 -3.76
CA ARG A 34 3.81 -1.37 -3.53
C ARG A 34 4.00 -0.46 -4.73
N ILE A 35 5.15 -0.51 -5.41
CA ILE A 35 5.40 0.26 -6.63
C ILE A 35 4.42 -0.17 -7.72
N ARG A 36 4.28 -1.48 -7.92
CA ARG A 36 3.34 -2.01 -8.91
C ARG A 36 1.90 -1.59 -8.59
N GLN A 37 1.47 -1.72 -7.35
CA GLN A 37 0.13 -1.28 -6.94
C GLN A 37 -0.07 0.21 -7.21
N ALA A 38 0.89 1.06 -6.83
CA ALA A 38 0.80 2.50 -7.09
C ALA A 38 0.73 2.83 -8.59
N GLN A 39 1.47 2.10 -9.42
CA GLN A 39 1.43 2.26 -10.89
C GLN A 39 0.09 1.80 -11.47
N ASP A 40 -0.43 0.66 -11.00
CA ASP A 40 -1.73 0.15 -11.42
C ASP A 40 -2.86 1.12 -11.00
N GLU A 41 -2.78 1.69 -9.79
CA GLU A 41 -3.70 2.72 -9.29
C GLU A 41 -3.59 4.03 -10.09
N GLU A 42 -2.37 4.49 -10.41
CA GLU A 42 -2.16 5.70 -11.22
C GLU A 42 -2.72 5.54 -12.65
N ALA A 43 -2.52 4.38 -13.27
CA ALA A 43 -3.10 4.05 -14.57
C ALA A 43 -4.64 4.01 -14.51
N TRP A 44 -5.19 3.36 -13.47
CA TRP A 44 -6.63 3.33 -13.24
C TRP A 44 -7.22 4.73 -13.03
N ILE A 45 -6.59 5.58 -12.21
CA ILE A 45 -7.03 6.98 -12.00
C ILE A 45 -7.03 7.74 -13.32
N SER A 46 -5.98 7.61 -14.13
CA SER A 46 -5.88 8.28 -15.43
C SER A 46 -7.02 7.85 -16.36
N GLY A 47 -7.29 6.56 -16.46
CA GLY A 47 -8.39 6.04 -17.29
C GLY A 47 -9.77 6.47 -16.80
N GLN A 48 -10.01 6.45 -15.49
CA GLN A 48 -11.26 6.93 -14.89
C GLN A 48 -11.51 8.41 -15.22
N LYS A 49 -10.49 9.26 -15.09
CA LYS A 49 -10.60 10.68 -15.44
C LYS A 49 -10.98 10.88 -16.90
N LYS A 50 -10.32 10.15 -17.82
CA LYS A 50 -10.66 10.18 -19.25
C LYS A 50 -12.12 9.79 -19.48
N TYR A 51 -12.61 8.76 -18.79
CA TYR A 51 -14.01 8.35 -18.89
C TYR A 51 -14.96 9.46 -18.44
N LEU A 52 -14.70 10.07 -17.27
CA LEU A 52 -15.54 11.13 -16.72
C LEU A 52 -15.58 12.40 -17.59
N VAL A 53 -14.46 12.75 -18.23
CA VAL A 53 -14.38 13.89 -19.16
C VAL A 53 -14.95 13.55 -20.55
N GLY A 54 -15.22 12.27 -20.83
CA GLY A 54 -15.79 11.79 -22.10
C GLY A 54 -14.76 11.55 -23.20
N GLU A 55 -13.48 11.41 -22.87
CA GLU A 55 -12.38 11.10 -23.80
C GLU A 55 -12.33 9.61 -24.16
N LEU A 56 -13.47 9.05 -24.59
CA LEU A 56 -13.63 7.61 -24.80
C LEU A 56 -12.78 7.02 -25.94
N ARG A 57 -12.23 7.86 -26.84
CA ARG A 57 -11.39 7.38 -27.96
C ARG A 57 -10.03 6.83 -27.50
N ASP A 58 -9.61 7.24 -26.31
CA ASP A 58 -8.35 6.84 -25.70
C ASP A 58 -8.49 5.60 -24.81
N LEU A 59 -9.72 5.11 -24.62
CA LEU A 59 -10.03 3.96 -23.79
C LEU A 59 -10.43 2.78 -24.68
N ASP A 60 -10.06 1.59 -24.26
CA ASP A 60 -10.64 0.39 -24.86
C ASP A 60 -12.09 0.15 -24.35
N GLN A 61 -12.77 -0.79 -25.00
CA GLN A 61 -14.17 -1.08 -24.69
C GLN A 61 -14.35 -1.70 -23.29
N GLU A 62 -13.38 -2.49 -22.83
CA GLU A 62 -13.44 -3.14 -21.52
C GLU A 62 -13.15 -2.14 -20.40
N GLU A 63 -12.18 -1.25 -20.59
CA GLU A 63 -11.86 -0.12 -19.71
C GLU A 63 -13.08 0.77 -19.55
N ALA A 64 -13.64 1.29 -20.64
CA ALA A 64 -14.82 2.16 -20.59
C ALA A 64 -16.01 1.49 -19.89
N LYS A 65 -16.21 0.19 -20.13
CA LYS A 65 -17.26 -0.59 -19.44
C LYS A 65 -16.96 -0.69 -17.95
N SER A 66 -15.73 -1.03 -17.57
CA SER A 66 -15.34 -1.16 -16.16
C SER A 66 -15.50 0.17 -15.40
N TYR A 67 -15.19 1.28 -16.05
CA TYR A 67 -15.27 2.62 -15.47
C TYR A 67 -16.71 3.07 -15.28
N SER A 68 -17.58 2.77 -16.26
CA SER A 68 -19.02 3.07 -16.17
C SER A 68 -19.72 2.47 -14.96
N LEU A 69 -19.22 1.35 -14.42
CA LEU A 69 -19.83 0.66 -13.27
C LEU A 69 -19.67 1.42 -11.96
N ILE A 70 -18.63 2.25 -11.85
CA ILE A 70 -18.26 2.95 -10.61
C ILE A 70 -18.17 4.46 -10.81
N ALA A 71 -18.39 4.97 -12.02
CA ALA A 71 -18.26 6.40 -12.34
C ALA A 71 -19.14 7.30 -11.46
N THR A 72 -20.30 6.82 -11.01
CA THR A 72 -21.19 7.58 -10.11
C THR A 72 -20.61 7.79 -8.72
N ASP A 73 -19.62 6.99 -8.33
CA ASP A 73 -19.00 7.05 -7.01
C ASP A 73 -17.81 8.00 -6.98
N TYR A 74 -17.48 8.65 -8.10
CA TYR A 74 -16.34 9.54 -8.22
C TYR A 74 -16.68 10.85 -8.92
N GLU A 75 -16.03 11.93 -8.49
CA GLU A 75 -16.12 13.25 -9.12
C GLU A 75 -14.72 13.82 -9.36
N MET A 76 -14.61 14.70 -10.36
CA MET A 76 -13.39 15.48 -10.63
C MET A 76 -13.60 16.95 -10.28
N ASP A 77 -12.61 17.56 -9.64
CA ASP A 77 -12.59 19.01 -9.44
C ASP A 77 -11.99 19.77 -10.64
N LEU A 78 -11.87 21.10 -10.50
CA LEU A 78 -11.28 21.99 -11.50
C LEU A 78 -9.76 21.82 -11.68
N ASN A 79 -9.09 21.06 -10.80
CA ASN A 79 -7.65 20.76 -10.87
C ASN A 79 -7.39 19.33 -11.38
N ASP A 80 -8.41 18.72 -11.99
CA ASP A 80 -8.40 17.34 -12.44
C ASP A 80 -8.11 16.33 -11.33
N LEU A 81 -8.40 16.64 -10.06
CA LEU A 81 -8.25 15.69 -8.96
C LEU A 81 -9.51 14.84 -8.85
N LEU A 82 -9.33 13.52 -8.79
CA LEU A 82 -10.41 12.54 -8.66
C LEU A 82 -10.69 12.29 -7.18
N PHE A 83 -11.95 12.40 -6.78
CA PHE A 83 -12.41 12.18 -5.40
C PHE A 83 -13.43 11.06 -5.36
N TYR A 84 -13.39 10.27 -4.28
CA TYR A 84 -14.44 9.32 -3.98
C TYR A 84 -15.60 10.01 -3.25
N CYS A 85 -16.80 9.88 -3.81
CA CYS A 85 -18.04 10.46 -3.32
C CYS A 85 -18.95 9.32 -2.83
N PRO A 86 -18.95 8.99 -1.52
CA PRO A 86 -19.78 7.93 -0.99
C PRO A 86 -21.27 8.24 -1.20
N PRO A 87 -22.11 7.22 -1.50
CA PRO A 87 -23.54 7.42 -1.61
C PRO A 87 -24.13 7.92 -0.29
N THR A 88 -24.99 8.95 -0.37
CA THR A 88 -25.73 9.55 0.76
C THR A 88 -26.86 8.66 1.27
#